data_AF-A0A3D3ZMN3-F1
#
_entry.id   AF-A0A3D3ZMN3-F1
#
_cell.length_a   1.000
_cell.length_b   1.000
_cell.length_c   1.000
_cell.angle_alpha   90.00
_cell.angle_beta   90.00
_cell.angle_gamma   90.00
#
_symmetry.space_group_name_H-M   'P 1'
#
loop_
_entity.id
_entity.type
_entity.pdbx_description
1 polymer ?
#
loop_
_entity_poly.entity_id
_entity_poly.type
_entity_poly.pdbx_seq_one_letter_code
_entity_poly.pdbx_strand_id
1 'polypeptide(L)'
;PSDFRPAIVSGDIHQYHLLVTEQDERWRLTGLFDFDDALIGFQEYDLAAAALFMMAGKPTLLRTFLLTYGYVKSELNERLSHRFMAYTLLHRYRPFNWVREDFAQGN
;
A
#
# COMPACT_ATOMS: atom_id res chain seq x y z
N PRO A 1 7.64 12.44 -10.60
CA PRO A 1 7.90 13.57 -9.69
C PRO A 1 9.37 13.97 -9.78
N SER A 2 9.71 15.26 -9.77
CA SER A 2 11.11 15.73 -9.89
C SER A 2 11.95 15.44 -8.64
N ASP A 3 11.30 15.12 -7.53
CA ASP A 3 11.86 14.74 -6.22
C ASP A 3 12.07 13.23 -6.10
N PHE A 4 12.43 12.54 -7.18
CA PHE A 4 12.64 11.10 -7.15
C PHE A 4 13.77 10.73 -6.18
N ARG A 5 13.40 9.99 -5.13
CA ARG A 5 14.31 9.33 -4.21
C ARG A 5 14.16 7.81 -4.43
N PRO A 6 15.18 7.12 -4.98
CA PRO A 6 15.08 5.70 -5.24
C PRO A 6 14.92 4.94 -3.93
N ALA A 7 13.93 4.06 -3.88
CA ALA A 7 13.71 3.12 -2.80
C ALA A 7 13.60 1.70 -3.38
N ILE A 8 13.98 0.71 -2.58
CA ILE A 8 13.60 -0.68 -2.86
C ILE A 8 12.11 -0.77 -2.52
N VAL A 9 11.31 -1.15 -3.51
CA VAL A 9 9.88 -1.46 -3.33
C VAL A 9 9.68 -2.95 -3.55
N SER A 10 8.80 -3.57 -2.76
CA SER A 10 8.39 -4.96 -2.89
C SER A 10 7.62 -5.19 -4.18
N GLY A 11 6.81 -4.22 -4.62
CA GLY A 11 6.06 -4.32 -5.87
C GLY A 11 4.70 -5.02 -5.75
N ASP A 12 4.46 -5.78 -4.67
CA ASP A 12 3.21 -6.53 -4.44
C ASP A 12 2.85 -6.66 -2.95
N ILE A 13 2.76 -5.54 -2.23
CA ILE A 13 2.34 -5.55 -0.81
C ILE A 13 0.83 -5.72 -0.69
N HIS A 14 0.40 -6.87 -0.18
CA HIS A 14 -0.99 -7.15 0.22
C HIS A 14 -1.08 -8.25 1.29
N GLN A 15 -2.28 -8.46 1.85
CA GLN A 15 -2.51 -9.35 3.00
C GLN A 15 -2.00 -10.79 2.81
N TYR A 16 -2.01 -11.32 1.59
CA TYR A 16 -1.54 -12.70 1.33
C TYR A 16 -0.02 -12.87 1.40
N HIS A 17 0.75 -11.79 1.43
CA HIS A 17 2.22 -11.80 1.53
C HIS A 17 2.73 -11.43 2.93
N LEU A 18 1.82 -11.19 3.87
CA LEU A 18 2.14 -10.83 5.25
C LEU A 18 2.06 -12.06 6.16
N LEU A 19 3.09 -12.27 6.96
CA LEU A 19 3.09 -13.26 8.04
C LEU A 19 2.71 -12.56 9.34
N VAL A 20 1.77 -13.15 10.08
CA VAL A 20 1.35 -12.66 11.39
C VAL A 20 1.44 -13.77 12.43
N THR A 21 1.68 -13.38 13.68
CA THR A 21 1.61 -14.26 14.84
C THR A 21 0.81 -13.58 15.94
N GLU A 22 0.15 -14.38 16.77
CA GLU A 22 -0.52 -13.89 17.96
C GLU A 22 0.44 -13.93 19.16
N GLN A 23 0.64 -12.79 19.81
CA GLN A 23 1.45 -12.64 21.03
C GLN A 23 0.70 -11.75 22.01
N ASP A 24 0.48 -12.22 23.24
CA ASP A 24 -0.21 -11.48 24.31
C ASP A 24 -1.57 -10.91 23.87
N GLU A 25 -2.41 -11.75 23.23
CA GLU A 25 -3.72 -11.38 22.67
C GLU A 25 -3.67 -10.27 21.60
N ARG A 26 -2.49 -10.05 20.99
CA ARG A 26 -2.29 -9.07 19.92
C ARG A 26 -1.65 -9.71 18.71
N TRP A 27 -2.16 -9.35 17.53
CA TRP A 27 -1.54 -9.70 16.26
C TRP A 27 -0.29 -8.86 16.02
N ARG A 28 0.81 -9.52 15.69
CA ARG A 28 2.07 -8.89 15.28
C ARG A 28 2.44 -9.35 13.88
N LEU A 29 2.87 -8.41 13.05
CA LEU A 29 3.52 -8.71 11.77
C LEU A 29 4.90 -9.30 12.04
N THR A 30 5.18 -10.48 11.50
CA THR A 30 6.44 -11.22 11.70
C THR A 30 7.24 -11.41 10.42
N GLY A 31 6.64 -11.13 9.26
CA GLY A 31 7.33 -11.25 8.00
C GLY A 31 6.56 -10.66 6.84
N LEU A 32 7.31 -10.39 5.79
CA LEU A 32 6.87 -10.10 4.44
C LEU A 32 7.66 -11.04 3.53
N PHE A 33 6.99 -11.71 2.60
CA PHE A 33 7.63 -12.60 1.62
C PHE A 33 7.14 -12.26 0.22
N ASP A 34 7.66 -12.99 -0.77
CA ASP A 34 7.40 -12.78 -2.20
C ASP A 34 7.93 -11.44 -2.74
N PHE A 35 9.24 -11.40 -2.96
CA PHE A 35 9.96 -10.24 -3.49
C PHE A 35 10.32 -10.41 -4.98
N ASP A 36 9.66 -11.32 -5.72
CA ASP A 36 9.98 -11.55 -7.14
C ASP A 36 9.69 -10.31 -8.02
N ASP A 37 8.75 -9.47 -7.56
CA ASP A 37 8.38 -8.19 -8.20
C ASP A 37 9.17 -6.97 -7.68
N ALA A 38 10.16 -7.19 -6.82
CA ALA A 38 10.90 -6.10 -6.20
C ALA A 38 11.69 -5.29 -7.24
N LEU A 39 11.65 -3.96 -7.09
CA LEU A 39 12.30 -3.04 -8.02
C LEU A 39 12.78 -1.77 -7.32
N ILE A 40 13.58 -0.96 -8.02
CA ILE A 40 13.90 0.39 -7.58
C ILE A 40 12.83 1.34 -8.09
N GLY A 41 12.12 2.00 -7.18
CA GLY A 41 10.96 2.82 -7.51
C GLY A 41 10.71 3.93 -6.51
N PHE A 42 9.53 4.55 -6.62
CA PHE A 42 9.04 5.50 -5.62
C PHE A 42 8.46 4.71 -4.44
N GLN A 43 8.87 5.04 -3.21
CA GLN A 43 8.36 4.37 -1.99
C GLN A 43 6.83 4.30 -1.91
N GLU A 44 6.16 5.31 -2.47
CA GLU A 44 4.71 5.42 -2.46
C GLU A 44 4.00 4.36 -3.31
N TYR A 45 4.71 3.66 -4.19
CA TYR A 45 4.16 2.55 -4.96
C TYR A 45 3.66 1.45 -4.01
N ASP A 46 4.48 1.03 -3.05
CA ASP A 46 4.12 0.03 -2.04
C ASP A 46 3.06 0.56 -1.05
N LEU A 47 3.11 1.85 -0.71
CA LEU A 47 2.10 2.46 0.18
C LEU A 47 0.73 2.55 -0.51
N ALA A 48 0.70 2.82 -1.81
CA ALA A 48 -0.52 2.83 -2.59
C ALA A 48 -1.10 1.41 -2.73
N ALA A 49 -0.25 0.40 -2.96
CA ALA A 49 -0.67 -1.01 -2.95
C ALA A 49 -1.30 -1.40 -1.60
N ALA A 50 -0.61 -1.11 -0.49
CA ALA A 50 -1.13 -1.36 0.85
C ALA A 50 -2.46 -0.62 1.12
N ALA A 51 -2.54 0.64 0.69
CA ALA A 51 -3.77 1.44 0.81
C ALA A 51 -4.94 0.80 0.05
N LEU A 52 -4.69 0.31 -1.16
CA LEU A 52 -5.70 -0.28 -2.01
C LEU A 52 -6.16 -1.65 -1.51
N PHE A 53 -5.23 -2.58 -1.28
CA PHE A 53 -5.57 -3.98 -1.01
C PHE A 53 -6.05 -4.23 0.43
N MET A 54 -5.64 -3.39 1.38
CA MET A 54 -5.95 -3.64 2.80
C MET A 54 -6.84 -2.57 3.44
N MET A 55 -6.87 -1.35 2.88
CA MET A 55 -7.47 -0.18 3.52
C MET A 55 -8.49 0.57 2.66
N ALA A 56 -8.84 0.04 1.48
CA ALA A 56 -9.87 0.64 0.64
C ALA A 56 -11.20 0.80 1.42
N GLY A 57 -11.85 1.95 1.22
CA GLY A 57 -13.06 2.32 1.96
C GLY A 57 -12.84 2.64 3.45
N LYS A 58 -11.61 2.55 3.98
CA LYS A 58 -11.28 2.76 5.40
C LYS A 58 -10.35 3.98 5.59
N PRO A 59 -10.83 5.22 5.38
CA PRO A 59 -9.99 6.42 5.38
C PRO A 59 -9.29 6.66 6.73
N THR A 60 -9.92 6.33 7.85
CA THR A 60 -9.32 6.46 9.19
C THR A 60 -8.13 5.51 9.37
N LEU A 61 -8.21 4.30 8.82
CA LEU A 61 -7.14 3.31 8.87
C LEU A 61 -5.96 3.75 8.01
N LEU A 62 -6.22 4.16 6.75
CA LEU A 62 -5.20 4.70 5.86
C LEU A 62 -4.49 5.91 6.48
N ARG A 63 -5.26 6.84 7.06
CA ARG A 63 -4.69 8.01 7.72
C ARG A 63 -3.79 7.63 8.91
N THR A 64 -4.23 6.68 9.72
CA THR A 64 -3.43 6.19 10.86
C THR A 64 -2.14 5.54 10.35
N PHE A 65 -2.24 4.66 9.36
CA PHE A 65 -1.12 3.97 8.74
C PHE A 65 -0.04 4.96 8.24
N LEU A 66 -0.43 5.95 7.43
CA LEU A 66 0.54 6.90 6.86
C LEU A 66 1.23 7.75 7.93
N LEU A 67 0.51 8.17 8.98
CA LEU A 67 1.11 8.88 10.10
C LEU A 67 2.08 8.00 10.89
N THR A 68 1.73 6.75 11.15
CA THR A 68 2.61 5.81 11.85
C THR A 68 3.82 5.40 10.99
N TYR A 69 3.68 5.42 9.67
CA TYR A 69 4.76 5.16 8.72
C TYR A 69 5.81 6.28 8.73
N GLY A 70 5.39 7.53 9.00
CA GLY A 70 6.30 8.67 9.13
C GLY A 70 5.86 9.95 8.40
N TYR A 71 4.72 9.94 7.69
CA TYR A 71 4.17 11.17 7.10
C TYR A 71 3.70 12.12 8.19
N VAL A 72 3.93 13.42 8.01
CA VAL A 72 3.33 14.44 8.87
C VAL A 72 1.95 14.85 8.35
N LYS A 73 1.12 15.41 9.24
CA LYS A 73 -0.28 15.80 8.89
C LYS A 73 -0.37 16.71 7.66
N SER A 74 0.59 17.60 7.46
CA SER A 74 0.63 18.52 6.31
C SER A 74 0.95 17.83 4.97
N GLU A 75 1.56 16.65 4.99
CA GLU A 75 1.85 15.85 3.80
C GLU A 75 0.64 15.01 3.36
N LEU A 76 -0.31 14.77 4.25
CA LEU A 76 -1.58 14.09 3.95
C LEU A 76 -2.54 15.05 3.23
N ASN A 77 -2.20 15.38 1.99
CA ASN A 77 -2.90 16.36 1.17
C ASN A 77 -3.34 15.77 -0.17
N GLU A 78 -4.05 16.58 -0.97
CA GLU A 78 -4.60 16.18 -2.26
C GLU A 78 -3.53 15.71 -3.26
N ARG A 79 -2.32 16.29 -3.19
CA ARG A 79 -1.19 15.85 -4.03
C ARG A 79 -0.79 14.40 -3.72
N LEU A 80 -0.77 14.01 -2.45
CA LEU A 80 -0.52 12.62 -2.06
C LEU A 80 -1.64 11.70 -2.56
N SER A 81 -2.91 12.10 -2.42
CA SER A 81 -4.05 11.35 -2.97
C SER A 81 -3.94 11.14 -4.48
N HIS A 82 -3.57 12.17 -5.24
CA HIS A 82 -3.37 12.05 -6.69
C HIS A 82 -2.21 11.10 -7.04
N ARG A 83 -1.14 11.10 -6.25
CA ARG A 83 -0.02 10.16 -6.44
C ARG A 83 -0.44 8.72 -6.16
N PHE A 84 -1.17 8.48 -5.07
CA PHE A 84 -1.69 7.15 -4.75
C PHE A 84 -2.66 6.66 -5.83
N MET A 85 -3.56 7.53 -6.31
CA MET A 85 -4.44 7.21 -7.44
C MET A 85 -3.64 6.84 -8.69
N ALA A 86 -2.59 7.60 -9.02
CA ALA A 86 -1.73 7.30 -10.16
C ALA A 86 -1.05 5.93 -10.03
N TYR A 87 -0.50 5.59 -8.85
CA TYR A 87 0.10 4.27 -8.62
C TYR A 87 -0.93 3.13 -8.68
N THR A 88 -2.14 3.34 -8.14
CA THR A 88 -3.23 2.37 -8.28
C THR A 88 -3.60 2.12 -9.74
N LEU A 89 -3.73 3.18 -10.55
CA LEU A 89 -4.07 3.06 -11.97
C LEU A 89 -2.94 2.44 -12.80
N LEU A 90 -1.69 2.65 -12.39
CA LEU A 90 -0.48 2.19 -13.08
C LEU A 90 0.13 0.93 -12.44
N HIS A 91 -0.57 0.26 -11.53
CA HIS A 91 -0.01 -0.90 -10.82
C HIS A 91 0.31 -2.01 -11.81
N ARG A 92 1.59 -2.38 -11.90
CA ARG A 92 2.13 -3.25 -12.97
C ARG A 92 1.48 -4.63 -13.01
N TYR A 93 1.17 -5.19 -11.84
CA TYR A 93 0.72 -6.58 -11.69
C TYR A 93 -0.74 -6.73 -11.26
N ARG A 94 -1.42 -5.61 -11.01
CA ARG A 94 -2.78 -5.57 -10.48
C ARG A 94 -3.58 -4.52 -11.25
N PRO A 95 -3.96 -4.81 -12.50
CA PRO A 95 -4.67 -3.84 -13.33
C PRO A 95 -5.99 -3.45 -12.67
N PHE A 96 -6.37 -2.18 -12.81
CA PHE A 96 -7.53 -1.62 -12.12
C PHE A 96 -8.85 -2.40 -12.34
N ASN A 97 -9.03 -3.04 -13.50
CA ASN A 97 -10.21 -3.87 -13.75
C ASN A 97 -10.33 -5.03 -12.76
N TRP A 98 -9.22 -5.68 -12.44
CA TRP A 98 -9.19 -6.78 -11.47
C TRP A 98 -9.57 -6.28 -10.07
N VAL A 99 -8.99 -5.15 -9.66
CA VAL A 99 -9.32 -4.49 -8.39
C VAL A 99 -10.81 -4.15 -8.31
N ARG A 100 -11.37 -3.58 -9.38
CA ARG A 100 -12.78 -3.20 -9.44
C ARG A 100 -13.71 -4.42 -9.32
N GLU A 101 -13.34 -5.55 -9.93
CA GLU A 101 -14.10 -6.80 -9.87
C GLU A 101 -14.09 -7.38 -8.44
N ASP A 102 -12.96 -7.32 -7.75
CA ASP A 102 -12.83 -7.77 -6.35
C ASP A 102 -13.77 -6.98 -5.42
N PHE A 103 -13.83 -5.65 -5.56
CA PHE A 103 -14.79 -4.81 -4.81
C PHE A 103 -16.25 -5.04 -5.21
N ALA A 104 -16.53 -5.36 -6.47
CA ALA A 104 -17.89 -5.64 -6.93
C ALA A 104 -18.44 -6.96 -6.37
N GLN A 105 -17.56 -7.88 -5.99
CA GLN A 105 -17.92 -9.19 -5.44
C GLN A 105 -18.11 -9.20 -3.91
N GLY A 106 -17.90 -8.06 -3.24
CA GLY A 106 -18.24 -7.88 -1.82
C GLY A 106 -17.17 -8.31 -0.82
N ASN A 107 -15.90 -8.32 -1.23
CA ASN A 107 -14.76 -8.33 -0.30
C ASN A 107 -14.56 -6.96 0.38
#